data_AF-A0A3L6R579-F1
#
_entry.id   AF-A0A3L6R579-F1
#
_cell.length_a   1.000
_cell.length_b   1.000
_cell.length_c   1.000
_cell.angle_alpha   90.00
_cell.angle_beta   90.00
_cell.angle_gamma   90.00
#
_symmetry.space_group_name_H-M   'P 1'
#
loop_
_entity.id
_entity.type
_entity.pdbx_description
1 polymer ?
#
loop_
_entity_poly.entity_id
_entity_poly.type
_entity_poly.pdbx_seq_one_letter_code
_entity_poly.pdbx_strand_id
1 'polypeptide(L)'
;MVGDNVTRHKSMARSADGRRAWTLPDFMQVNCCRSRAQYTFIRLVVVFEEVKRLMELYKDEITSITITGHSLGASLATLNAVDIVANGLNAPPSSNSSQPPCPVTAIVFASPHVGDHFFKVAFRSFRDLRALHVKNTNDVVPAYPPIGYVDVACYLHGVAGEQGRAGGFKLEVERDVALANKRVDALRDEYPVPADWWVAKNKGMVLGADGHWMLQDFQQV
;
A
#
# COMPACT_ATOMS: atom_id res chain seq x y z
N MET A 1 -12.17 -1.27 -56.67
CA MET A 1 -12.43 -0.55 -55.40
C MET A 1 -11.98 -1.46 -54.28
N VAL A 2 -10.82 -1.19 -53.68
CA VAL A 2 -10.27 -1.93 -52.55
C VAL A 2 -9.95 -0.91 -51.47
N GLY A 3 -10.34 -1.20 -50.23
CA GLY A 3 -10.46 -0.26 -49.12
C GLY A 3 -9.15 0.17 -48.47
N ASP A 4 -9.22 1.34 -47.84
CA ASP A 4 -8.15 1.91 -47.03
C ASP A 4 -8.40 1.64 -45.54
N ASN A 5 -7.47 0.88 -44.97
CA ASN A 5 -7.37 0.53 -43.57
C ASN A 5 -6.36 1.50 -42.92
N VAL A 6 -6.84 2.47 -42.12
CA VAL A 6 -5.96 3.41 -41.41
C VAL A 6 -5.51 2.76 -40.10
N THR A 7 -4.33 2.16 -40.13
CA THR A 7 -3.64 1.61 -38.95
C THR A 7 -3.10 2.75 -38.08
N ARG A 8 -3.71 3.01 -36.92
CA ARG A 8 -3.16 3.90 -35.88
C ARG A 8 -1.95 3.21 -35.22
N HIS A 9 -0.76 3.72 -35.48
CA HIS A 9 0.47 3.33 -34.78
C HIS A 9 0.39 3.70 -33.29
N LYS A 10 0.32 2.70 -32.39
CA LYS A 10 0.71 2.87 -30.98
C LYS A 10 2.23 2.75 -30.89
N SER A 11 2.88 3.81 -30.42
CA SER A 11 4.31 3.79 -30.05
C SER A 11 4.52 2.80 -28.90
N MET A 12 5.30 1.75 -29.14
CA MET A 12 5.76 0.78 -28.15
C MET A 12 7.17 1.17 -27.69
N ALA A 13 7.35 1.43 -26.39
CA ALA A 13 8.68 1.55 -25.81
C ALA A 13 9.38 0.17 -25.85
N ARG A 14 10.57 0.10 -26.46
CA ARG A 14 11.40 -1.11 -26.56
C ARG A 14 12.42 -1.15 -25.43
N SER A 15 12.60 -2.32 -24.82
CA SER A 15 13.75 -2.63 -23.94
C SER A 15 15.02 -2.82 -24.79
N ALA A 16 16.18 -2.44 -24.25
CA ALA A 16 17.49 -2.47 -24.92
C ALA A 16 18.06 -3.88 -25.14
N ASP A 17 17.45 -4.95 -24.60
CA ASP A 17 17.98 -6.32 -24.68
C ASP A 17 17.32 -7.22 -25.74
N GLY A 18 16.41 -6.68 -26.57
CA GLY A 18 15.83 -7.42 -27.70
C GLY A 18 14.95 -8.62 -27.33
N ARG A 19 14.65 -8.85 -26.04
CA ARG A 19 13.65 -9.84 -25.62
C ARG A 19 12.28 -9.18 -25.48
N ARG A 20 11.24 -9.94 -25.87
CA ARG A 20 9.83 -9.53 -25.87
C ARG A 20 9.50 -8.77 -24.57
N ALA A 21 9.01 -7.55 -24.71
CA ALA A 21 8.41 -6.82 -23.59
C ALA A 21 7.24 -7.65 -23.07
N TRP A 22 7.34 -8.14 -21.84
CA TRP A 22 6.25 -8.85 -21.19
C TRP A 22 5.03 -7.94 -21.14
N THR A 23 3.89 -8.44 -21.60
CA THR A 23 2.63 -7.71 -21.52
C THR A 23 2.10 -7.83 -20.09
N LEU A 24 1.49 -6.77 -19.55
CA LEU A 24 0.87 -6.76 -18.21
C LEU A 24 0.00 -7.99 -17.83
N PRO A 25 -0.66 -8.71 -18.76
CA PRO A 25 -1.35 -9.96 -18.44
C PRO A 25 -0.44 -11.07 -17.87
N ASP A 26 0.83 -11.12 -18.28
CA ASP A 26 1.78 -12.15 -17.87
C ASP A 26 2.19 -11.98 -16.40
N PHE A 27 2.21 -10.73 -15.90
CA PHE A 27 2.52 -10.42 -14.50
C PHE A 27 1.36 -10.76 -13.55
N MET A 28 0.12 -10.62 -14.01
CA MET A 28 -1.07 -10.94 -13.20
C MET A 28 -1.32 -12.45 -13.05
N GLN A 29 -0.80 -13.30 -13.94
CA GLN A 29 -1.03 -14.75 -13.87
C GLN A 29 -0.28 -15.43 -12.72
N VAL A 30 0.83 -14.86 -12.25
CA VAL A 30 1.64 -15.44 -11.15
C VAL A 30 0.99 -15.27 -9.78
N ASN A 31 0.02 -14.36 -9.62
CA ASN A 31 -0.66 -14.08 -8.34
C ASN A 31 -2.02 -14.79 -8.17
N CYS A 32 -2.45 -15.61 -9.14
CA CYS A 32 -3.78 -16.21 -9.12
C CYS A 32 -3.75 -17.71 -8.74
N CYS A 33 -3.61 -18.00 -7.45
CA CYS A 33 -4.01 -19.31 -6.92
C CYS A 33 -5.54 -19.39 -6.83
N ARG A 34 -6.10 -20.27 -7.66
CA ARG A 34 -7.49 -20.71 -7.83
C ARG A 34 -8.51 -20.40 -6.71
N SER A 35 -9.63 -19.82 -7.18
CA SER A 35 -10.98 -19.69 -6.60
C SER A 35 -11.31 -18.35 -5.91
N ARG A 36 -12.27 -17.62 -6.53
CA ARG A 36 -12.84 -16.29 -6.19
C ARG A 36 -12.04 -15.04 -6.63
N ALA A 37 -11.78 -14.94 -7.93
CA ALA A 37 -11.13 -13.82 -8.61
C ALA A 37 -12.04 -12.60 -8.95
N GLN A 38 -13.10 -12.33 -8.18
CA GLN A 38 -13.91 -11.10 -8.39
C GLN A 38 -13.38 -9.91 -7.56
N TYR A 39 -12.78 -10.15 -6.39
CA TYR A 39 -12.29 -9.07 -5.52
C TYR A 39 -10.92 -8.50 -5.93
N THR A 40 -10.06 -9.29 -6.57
CA THR A 40 -8.73 -8.83 -7.01
C THR A 40 -8.81 -7.93 -8.25
N PHE A 41 -9.79 -8.15 -9.13
CA PHE A 41 -9.94 -7.38 -10.37
C PHE A 41 -10.57 -6.00 -10.13
N ILE A 42 -11.51 -5.89 -9.19
CA ILE A 42 -12.12 -4.61 -8.79
C ILE A 42 -11.08 -3.66 -8.14
N ARG A 43 -10.04 -4.22 -7.50
CA ARG A 43 -9.01 -3.46 -6.77
C ARG A 43 -8.13 -2.56 -7.63
N LEU A 44 -7.80 -2.94 -8.87
CA LEU A 44 -6.94 -2.09 -9.73
C LEU A 44 -7.72 -0.93 -10.35
N VAL A 45 -8.99 -1.12 -10.70
CA VAL A 45 -9.76 -0.14 -11.47
C VAL A 45 -10.07 1.11 -10.64
N VAL A 46 -10.54 0.93 -9.40
CA VAL A 46 -10.95 2.06 -8.54
C VAL A 46 -9.77 2.95 -8.18
N VAL A 47 -8.61 2.36 -7.85
CA VAL A 47 -7.40 3.12 -7.52
C VAL A 47 -6.91 3.89 -8.73
N PHE A 48 -6.95 3.29 -9.93
CA PHE A 48 -6.50 3.94 -11.15
C PHE A 48 -7.36 5.14 -11.52
N GLU A 49 -8.68 4.99 -11.45
CA GLU A 49 -9.62 6.07 -11.76
C GLU A 49 -9.47 7.24 -10.79
N GLU A 50 -9.33 6.95 -9.49
CA GLU A 50 -9.19 7.99 -8.49
C GLU A 50 -7.83 8.70 -8.56
N VAL A 51 -6.73 7.96 -8.79
CA VAL A 51 -5.42 8.59 -9.02
C VAL A 51 -5.46 9.49 -10.24
N LYS A 52 -6.05 9.05 -11.36
CA LYS A 52 -6.21 9.90 -12.56
C LYS A 52 -7.02 11.16 -12.26
N ARG A 53 -8.14 11.02 -11.52
CA ARG A 53 -8.98 12.14 -11.15
C ARG A 53 -8.21 13.17 -10.31
N LEU A 54 -7.40 12.70 -9.34
CA LEU A 54 -6.56 13.56 -8.50
C LEU A 54 -5.43 14.21 -9.30
N MET A 55 -4.78 13.47 -10.21
CA MET A 55 -3.73 14.01 -11.07
C MET A 55 -4.25 15.07 -12.06
N GLU A 56 -5.51 14.97 -12.49
CA GLU A 56 -6.16 16.04 -13.26
C GLU A 56 -6.52 17.23 -12.37
N LEU A 57 -7.06 16.98 -11.17
CA LEU A 57 -7.50 18.02 -10.24
C LEU A 57 -6.34 18.92 -9.77
N TYR A 58 -5.18 18.33 -9.52
CA TYR A 58 -3.98 19.02 -9.01
C TYR A 58 -2.86 19.15 -10.06
N LYS A 59 -3.22 19.20 -11.34
CA LYS A 59 -2.25 19.21 -12.47
C LYS A 59 -1.29 20.40 -12.51
N ASP A 60 -1.68 21.50 -11.85
CA ASP A 60 -0.90 22.75 -11.79
C ASP A 60 -0.06 22.83 -10.49
N GLU A 61 -0.16 21.83 -9.62
CA GLU A 61 0.56 21.75 -8.35
C GLU A 61 1.70 20.71 -8.42
N ILE A 62 2.72 20.91 -7.58
CA ILE A 62 3.77 19.90 -7.39
C ILE A 62 3.18 18.76 -6.56
N THR A 63 2.97 17.61 -7.20
CA THR A 63 2.35 16.44 -6.57
C THR A 63 3.36 15.38 -6.15
N SER A 64 2.93 14.47 -5.27
CA SER A 64 3.61 13.21 -4.98
C SER A 64 2.57 12.15 -4.61
N ILE A 65 2.84 10.88 -4.88
CA ILE A 65 1.95 9.77 -4.51
C ILE A 65 2.64 8.94 -3.45
N THR A 66 2.01 8.82 -2.28
CA THR A 66 2.49 7.96 -1.19
C THR A 66 1.49 6.85 -0.92
N ILE A 67 1.96 5.61 -0.94
CA ILE A 67 1.15 4.41 -0.72
C ILE A 67 1.66 3.73 0.52
N THR A 68 0.77 3.38 1.44
CA THR A 68 1.13 2.71 2.68
C THR A 68 0.32 1.46 2.90
N GLY A 69 0.87 0.55 3.67
CA GLY A 69 0.22 -0.69 4.04
C GLY A 69 1.00 -1.43 5.12
N HIS A 70 0.29 -2.28 5.85
CA HIS A 70 0.87 -3.18 6.84
C HIS A 70 0.52 -4.63 6.48
N SER A 71 1.44 -5.56 6.71
CA SER A 71 1.22 -7.00 6.47
C SER A 71 0.79 -7.28 5.02
N LEU A 72 -0.33 -7.97 4.77
CA LEU A 72 -0.86 -8.15 3.41
C LEU A 72 -1.08 -6.82 2.66
N GLY A 73 -1.48 -5.77 3.37
CA GLY A 73 -1.65 -4.42 2.82
C GLY A 73 -0.32 -3.82 2.33
N ALA A 74 0.81 -4.16 2.96
CA ALA A 74 2.13 -3.74 2.51
C ALA A 74 2.52 -4.36 1.16
N SER A 75 2.17 -5.64 0.96
CA SER A 75 2.38 -6.29 -0.33
C SER A 75 1.56 -5.63 -1.44
N LEU A 76 0.28 -5.34 -1.15
CA LEU A 76 -0.61 -4.65 -2.09
C LEU A 76 -0.15 -3.23 -2.37
N ALA A 77 0.34 -2.51 -1.36
CA ALA A 77 0.90 -1.17 -1.51
C ALA A 77 2.09 -1.18 -2.49
N THR A 78 2.98 -2.17 -2.35
CA THR A 78 4.14 -2.32 -3.25
C THR A 78 3.73 -2.61 -4.68
N LEU A 79 2.77 -3.51 -4.88
CA LEU A 79 2.23 -3.84 -6.22
C LEU A 79 1.54 -2.64 -6.86
N ASN A 80 0.66 -1.95 -6.12
CA ASN A 80 -0.02 -0.75 -6.60
C ASN A 80 0.96 0.37 -6.98
N ALA A 81 2.05 0.54 -6.22
CA ALA A 81 3.08 1.53 -6.52
C ALA A 81 3.77 1.24 -7.86
N VAL A 82 4.10 -0.04 -8.10
CA VAL A 82 4.64 -0.48 -9.40
C VAL A 82 3.62 -0.25 -10.50
N ASP A 83 2.37 -0.64 -10.30
CA ASP A 83 1.31 -0.51 -11.30
C ASP A 83 1.05 0.96 -11.69
N ILE A 84 1.05 1.88 -10.73
CA ILE A 84 0.90 3.32 -10.98
C ILE A 84 2.01 3.84 -11.88
N VAL A 85 3.27 3.52 -11.57
CA VAL A 85 4.43 4.01 -12.34
C VAL A 85 4.53 3.30 -13.69
N ALA A 86 4.30 1.99 -13.74
CA ALA A 86 4.36 1.20 -14.97
C ALA A 86 3.31 1.63 -16.00
N ASN A 87 2.15 2.10 -15.53
CA ASN A 87 1.08 2.63 -16.39
C ASN A 87 1.16 4.17 -16.59
N GLY A 88 2.18 4.84 -16.04
CA GLY A 88 2.37 6.29 -16.16
C GLY A 88 1.23 7.11 -15.52
N LEU A 89 0.55 6.56 -14.52
CA LEU A 89 -0.56 7.23 -13.85
C LEU A 89 -0.11 8.38 -12.94
N ASN A 90 1.19 8.44 -12.64
CA ASN A 90 1.83 9.53 -11.92
C ASN A 90 2.19 10.72 -12.82
N ALA A 91 1.89 10.66 -14.12
CA ALA A 91 2.09 11.79 -15.03
C ALA A 91 0.85 12.71 -15.07
N PRO A 92 1.04 14.03 -15.10
CA PRO A 92 -0.07 14.96 -15.30
C PRO A 92 -0.69 14.78 -16.71
N PRO A 93 -1.98 15.10 -16.88
CA PRO A 93 -2.67 14.94 -18.15
C PRO A 93 -2.01 15.76 -19.27
N SER A 94 -1.80 15.11 -20.42
CA SER A 94 -0.94 15.55 -21.53
C SER A 94 -1.41 16.79 -22.29
N SER A 95 -2.50 17.42 -21.88
CA SER A 95 -3.13 18.51 -22.62
C SER A 95 -2.62 19.90 -22.26
N ASN A 96 -2.04 20.13 -21.07
CA ASN A 96 -1.67 21.50 -20.64
C ASN A 96 -0.47 21.63 -19.68
N SER A 97 0.17 20.54 -19.24
CA SER A 97 1.25 20.60 -18.22
C SER A 97 2.57 20.04 -18.77
N SER A 98 3.64 20.82 -18.68
CA SER A 98 5.02 20.38 -18.97
C SER A 98 5.69 19.71 -17.76
N GLN A 99 4.95 19.45 -16.68
CA GLN A 99 5.54 18.87 -15.47
C GLN A 99 5.90 17.40 -15.66
N PRO A 100 7.06 16.95 -15.13
CA PRO A 100 7.45 15.55 -15.18
C PRO A 100 6.51 14.68 -14.31
N PRO A 101 6.50 13.35 -14.51
CA PRO A 101 5.80 12.44 -13.61
C PRO A 101 6.21 12.64 -12.15
N CYS A 102 5.25 12.61 -11.24
CA CYS A 102 5.49 12.82 -9.82
C CYS A 102 6.12 11.58 -9.16
N PRO A 103 6.92 11.76 -8.09
CA PRO A 103 7.50 10.62 -7.39
C PRO A 103 6.42 9.77 -6.72
N VAL A 104 6.59 8.45 -6.79
CA VAL A 104 5.74 7.46 -6.14
C VAL A 104 6.53 6.73 -5.06
N THR A 105 6.08 6.80 -3.82
CA THR A 105 6.77 6.21 -2.67
C THR A 105 5.86 5.23 -1.93
N ALA A 106 6.31 3.98 -1.78
CA ALA A 106 5.67 3.01 -0.92
C ALA A 106 6.33 3.01 0.47
N ILE A 107 5.60 3.33 1.53
CA ILE A 107 6.08 3.21 2.93
C ILE A 107 5.31 2.07 3.58
N VAL A 108 5.97 0.93 3.74
CA VAL A 108 5.32 -0.33 4.08
C VAL A 108 5.87 -0.94 5.36
N PHE A 109 4.97 -1.46 6.20
CA PHE A 109 5.29 -2.02 7.52
C PHE A 109 5.03 -3.53 7.52
N ALA A 110 5.91 -4.32 8.12
CA ALA A 110 5.74 -5.79 8.22
C ALA A 110 5.44 -6.46 6.85
N SER A 111 6.06 -5.97 5.76
CA SER A 111 5.76 -6.49 4.42
C SER A 111 6.28 -7.92 4.26
N PRO A 112 5.44 -8.88 3.85
CA PRO A 112 5.94 -10.12 3.27
C PRO A 112 6.78 -9.83 2.02
N HIS A 113 7.55 -10.82 1.58
CA HIS A 113 8.29 -10.72 0.32
C HIS A 113 7.30 -10.66 -0.86
N VAL A 114 7.52 -9.69 -1.75
CA VAL A 114 6.71 -9.48 -2.96
C VAL A 114 7.60 -9.71 -4.18
N GLY A 115 7.14 -10.59 -5.07
CA GLY A 115 7.80 -10.89 -6.33
C GLY A 115 9.10 -11.68 -6.18
N ASP A 116 9.73 -11.93 -7.32
CA ASP A 116 10.98 -12.69 -7.45
C ASP A 116 12.17 -11.79 -7.81
N HIS A 117 13.28 -12.40 -8.23
CA HIS A 117 14.46 -11.66 -8.68
C HIS A 117 14.14 -10.72 -9.86
N PHE A 118 13.30 -11.14 -10.81
CA PHE A 118 12.93 -10.34 -11.97
C PHE A 118 12.09 -9.13 -11.56
N PHE A 119 11.16 -9.33 -10.61
CA PHE A 119 10.41 -8.22 -10.02
C PHE A 119 11.33 -7.20 -9.36
N LYS A 120 12.34 -7.63 -8.61
CA LYS A 120 13.32 -6.73 -7.98
C LYS A 120 14.11 -5.93 -9.02
N VAL A 121 14.48 -6.54 -10.14
CA VAL A 121 15.18 -5.86 -11.25
C VAL A 121 14.25 -4.84 -11.92
N ALA A 122 13.02 -5.23 -12.24
CA ALA A 122 12.02 -4.35 -12.83
C ALA A 122 11.67 -3.17 -11.89
N PHE A 123 11.47 -3.44 -10.60
CA PHE A 123 11.22 -2.41 -9.60
C PHE A 123 12.32 -1.33 -9.61
N ARG A 124 13.59 -1.75 -9.70
CA ARG A 124 14.75 -0.85 -9.71
C ARG A 124 14.92 -0.07 -11.02
N SER A 125 14.27 -0.48 -12.11
CA SER A 125 14.36 0.24 -13.39
C SER A 125 13.49 1.49 -13.41
N PHE A 126 12.45 1.55 -12.56
CA PHE A 126 11.59 2.72 -12.41
C PHE A 126 12.30 3.82 -11.60
N ARG A 127 12.61 4.94 -12.27
CA ARG A 127 13.32 6.07 -11.65
C ARG A 127 12.49 6.81 -10.62
N ASP A 128 11.19 6.89 -10.85
CA ASP A 128 10.25 7.68 -10.06
C ASP A 128 9.64 6.88 -8.90
N LEU A 129 10.02 5.60 -8.76
CA LEU A 129 9.51 4.69 -7.75
C LEU A 129 10.52 4.51 -6.60
N ARG A 130 10.03 4.63 -5.37
CA ARG A 130 10.79 4.31 -4.15
C ARG A 130 9.95 3.45 -3.22
N ALA A 131 10.61 2.58 -2.45
CA ALA A 131 9.97 1.84 -1.38
C ALA A 131 10.84 1.85 -0.12
N LEU A 132 10.22 2.19 1.01
CA LEU A 132 10.78 2.07 2.34
C LEU A 132 10.07 0.92 3.07
N HIS A 133 10.79 -0.16 3.31
CA HIS A 133 10.29 -1.29 4.09
C HIS A 133 10.71 -1.14 5.55
N VAL A 134 9.75 -0.84 6.41
CA VAL A 134 9.93 -0.85 7.86
C VAL A 134 9.75 -2.28 8.36
N LYS A 135 10.84 -2.88 8.81
CA LYS A 135 10.90 -4.24 9.37
C LYS A 135 11.32 -4.15 10.83
N ASN A 136 10.61 -4.85 11.71
CA ASN A 136 11.05 -5.06 13.08
C ASN A 136 11.96 -6.29 13.09
N THR A 137 13.12 -6.21 13.73
CA THR A 137 14.09 -7.32 13.81
C THR A 137 13.52 -8.56 14.49
N ASN A 138 12.53 -8.39 15.36
CA ASN A 138 11.82 -9.48 16.04
C ASN A 138 10.53 -9.91 15.33
N ASP A 139 10.19 -9.30 14.19
CA ASP A 139 9.06 -9.74 13.37
C ASP A 139 9.54 -10.78 12.34
N VAL A 140 8.95 -11.97 12.43
CA VAL A 140 9.21 -13.12 11.56
C VAL A 140 8.40 -13.10 10.27
N VAL A 141 7.49 -12.13 10.06
CA VAL A 141 6.70 -11.98 8.83
C VAL A 141 7.55 -11.86 7.55
N PRO A 142 8.75 -11.24 7.52
CA PRO A 142 9.63 -11.29 6.35
C PRO A 142 10.23 -12.68 6.06
N ALA A 143 10.09 -13.66 6.97
CA ALA A 143 10.73 -14.97 6.95
C ALA A 143 9.74 -16.15 7.04
N TYR A 144 8.48 -15.95 6.66
CA TYR A 144 7.38 -16.90 6.91
C TYR A 144 7.69 -18.35 6.46
N PRO A 145 7.22 -19.41 7.19
CA PRO A 145 6.46 -19.44 8.48
C PRO A 145 7.30 -20.00 9.66
N PRO A 146 7.14 -19.59 10.96
CA PRO A 146 5.85 -19.54 11.69
C PRO A 146 5.68 -18.45 12.81
N ILE A 147 4.42 -18.03 13.02
CA ILE A 147 3.77 -17.47 14.25
C ILE A 147 4.48 -16.32 15.00
N GLY A 148 4.09 -15.09 14.65
CA GLY A 148 4.28 -13.87 15.44
C GLY A 148 3.70 -12.67 14.71
N TYR A 149 2.43 -12.35 14.93
CA TYR A 149 1.81 -11.15 14.36
C TYR A 149 2.16 -9.94 15.23
N VAL A 150 2.84 -8.94 14.65
CA VAL A 150 3.13 -7.69 15.35
C VAL A 150 2.20 -6.59 14.82
N ASP A 151 1.39 -6.03 15.73
CA ASP A 151 0.46 -4.94 15.40
C ASP A 151 1.21 -3.70 14.88
N VAL A 152 0.56 -2.96 13.98
CA VAL A 152 1.13 -1.73 13.38
C VAL A 152 1.48 -0.69 14.44
N ALA A 153 0.73 -0.61 15.55
CA ALA A 153 1.00 0.33 16.61
C ALA A 153 2.34 0.04 17.30
N CYS A 154 2.70 -1.24 17.48
CA CYS A 154 4.01 -1.64 18.00
C CYS A 154 5.14 -1.26 17.03
N TYR A 155 4.92 -1.45 15.73
CA TYR A 155 5.85 -1.00 14.68
C TYR A 155 6.11 0.50 14.74
N LEU A 156 5.05 1.28 14.85
CA LEU A 156 5.15 2.74 14.94
C LEU A 156 5.75 3.21 16.27
N HIS A 157 5.53 2.47 17.36
CA HIS A 157 6.20 2.74 18.64
C HIS A 157 7.71 2.49 18.54
N GLY A 158 8.14 1.42 17.88
CA GLY A 158 9.55 1.19 17.56
C GLY A 158 10.16 2.33 16.75
N VAL A 159 9.52 2.71 15.64
CA VAL A 159 9.96 3.83 14.78
C VAL A 159 10.06 5.15 15.55
N ALA A 160 9.17 5.38 16.52
CA ALA A 160 9.15 6.61 17.31
C ALA A 160 10.36 6.76 18.26
N GLY A 161 11.05 5.67 18.61
CA GLY A 161 12.14 5.72 19.59
C GLY A 161 13.42 4.97 19.21
N GLU A 162 13.48 4.38 18.02
CA GLU A 162 14.68 3.70 17.50
C GLU A 162 15.83 4.70 17.29
N GLN A 163 16.97 4.45 17.95
CA GLN A 163 18.18 5.28 17.84
C GLN A 163 19.29 4.62 17.01
N GLY A 164 18.94 3.56 16.27
CA GLY A 164 19.87 2.74 15.49
C GLY A 164 20.47 1.60 16.31
N ARG A 165 21.18 0.72 15.61
CA ARG A 165 21.67 -0.57 16.14
C ARG A 165 22.53 -0.48 17.42
N ALA A 166 23.15 0.67 17.69
CA ALA A 166 23.96 0.92 18.87
C ALA A 166 23.34 1.96 19.83
N GLY A 167 22.20 2.56 19.49
CA GLY A 167 21.67 3.77 20.12
C GLY A 167 20.71 3.55 21.28
N GLY A 168 20.36 2.31 21.63
CA GLY A 168 19.30 2.05 22.62
C GLY A 168 17.92 2.54 22.14
N PHE A 169 17.02 2.84 23.07
CA PHE A 169 15.65 3.28 22.77
C PHE A 169 15.31 4.54 23.57
N LYS A 170 14.84 5.57 22.86
CA LYS A 170 14.35 6.82 23.44
C LYS A 170 13.35 7.44 22.47
N LEU A 171 12.11 7.68 22.92
CA LEU A 171 11.10 8.35 22.11
C LEU A 171 11.56 9.77 21.77
N GLU A 172 11.68 10.06 20.47
CA GLU A 172 12.00 11.40 19.93
C GLU A 172 10.73 12.13 19.45
N VAL A 173 9.60 11.42 19.40
CA VAL A 173 8.28 11.98 19.13
C VAL A 173 7.33 11.63 20.27
N GLU A 174 6.45 12.57 20.59
CA GLU A 174 5.39 12.33 21.57
C GLU A 174 4.37 11.35 21.00
N ARG A 175 4.46 10.08 21.43
CA ARG A 175 3.57 9.01 21.02
C ARG A 175 3.11 8.24 22.24
N ASP A 176 1.79 8.18 22.42
CA ASP A 176 1.19 7.46 23.54
C ASP A 176 1.50 5.97 23.46
N VAL A 177 2.10 5.46 24.54
CA VAL A 177 2.45 4.05 24.72
C VAL A 177 1.20 3.15 24.74
N ALA A 178 0.05 3.67 25.19
CA ALA A 178 -1.20 2.92 25.25
C ALA A 178 -1.69 2.45 23.88
N LEU A 179 -1.28 3.12 22.80
CA LEU A 179 -1.59 2.69 21.43
C LEU A 179 -1.00 1.31 21.12
N ALA A 180 0.09 0.90 21.78
CA ALA A 180 0.67 -0.43 21.59
C ALA A 180 -0.30 -1.55 21.97
N ASN A 181 -1.15 -1.35 22.99
CA ASN A 181 -2.16 -2.34 23.43
C ASN A 181 -3.49 -2.23 22.67
N LYS A 182 -3.55 -1.47 21.57
CA LYS A 182 -4.81 -1.22 20.86
C LYS A 182 -5.52 -2.52 20.42
N ARG A 183 -4.75 -3.53 20.01
CA ARG A 183 -5.25 -4.83 19.47
C ARG A 183 -4.40 -6.03 19.90
N VAL A 184 -3.58 -5.83 20.91
CA VAL A 184 -2.65 -6.82 21.44
C VAL A 184 -2.41 -6.53 22.92
N ASP A 185 -1.75 -7.46 23.61
CA ASP A 185 -1.17 -7.26 24.92
C ASP A 185 0.36 -7.18 24.82
N ALA A 186 0.85 -6.02 24.40
CA ALA A 186 2.27 -5.81 24.11
C ALA A 186 3.02 -5.09 25.23
N LEU A 187 2.32 -4.34 26.08
CA LEU A 187 2.90 -3.62 27.20
C LEU A 187 3.12 -4.55 28.40
N ARG A 188 4.07 -4.19 29.26
CA ARG A 188 4.28 -4.88 30.54
C ARG A 188 3.15 -4.52 31.50
N ASP A 189 2.79 -5.43 32.40
CA ASP A 189 1.74 -5.24 33.43
C ASP A 189 1.95 -4.00 34.33
N GLU A 190 3.19 -3.49 34.42
CA GLU A 190 3.53 -2.24 35.10
C GLU A 190 2.81 -1.02 34.51
N TYR A 191 2.43 -1.08 33.22
CA TYR A 191 1.63 -0.07 32.55
C TYR A 191 0.15 -0.44 32.69
N PRO A 192 -0.68 0.37 33.37
CA PRO A 192 -2.09 0.06 33.62
C PRO A 192 -2.97 0.32 32.38
N VAL A 193 -2.56 -0.18 31.22
CA VAL A 193 -3.29 -0.08 29.96
C VAL A 193 -3.88 -1.46 29.63
N PRO A 194 -5.21 -1.60 29.57
CA PRO A 194 -5.82 -2.87 29.22
C PRO A 194 -5.35 -3.36 27.85
N ALA A 195 -5.09 -4.66 27.75
CA ALA A 195 -4.91 -5.33 26.46
C ALA A 195 -6.15 -5.19 25.57
N ASP A 196 -5.96 -5.18 24.25
CA ASP A 196 -7.04 -5.25 23.26
C ASP A 196 -8.16 -4.22 23.49
N TRP A 197 -7.80 -3.04 23.97
CA TRP A 197 -8.78 -2.09 24.48
C TRP A 197 -9.66 -1.46 23.40
N TRP A 198 -9.24 -1.49 22.12
CA TRP A 198 -10.01 -0.86 21.05
C TRP A 198 -11.24 -1.68 20.70
N VAL A 199 -12.39 -1.18 21.15
CA VAL A 199 -13.71 -1.67 20.77
C VAL A 199 -14.62 -0.47 20.51
N ALA A 200 -15.47 -0.57 19.48
CA ALA A 200 -16.51 0.44 19.28
C ALA A 200 -17.37 0.56 20.55
N LYS A 201 -17.81 1.77 20.90
CA LYS A 201 -18.68 1.97 22.06
C LYS A 201 -19.89 1.05 21.93
N ASN A 202 -20.18 0.27 22.97
CA ASN A 202 -21.23 -0.75 22.97
C ASN A 202 -21.17 -1.72 21.77
N LYS A 203 -19.98 -1.94 21.20
CA LYS A 203 -19.76 -2.74 19.97
C LYS A 203 -20.58 -2.24 18.76
N GLY A 204 -20.84 -0.94 18.68
CA GLY A 204 -21.63 -0.33 17.61
C GLY A 204 -23.14 -0.35 17.85
N MET A 205 -23.60 -0.84 19.00
CA MET A 205 -25.02 -0.79 19.36
C MET A 205 -25.41 0.62 19.81
N VAL A 206 -26.47 1.15 19.22
CA VAL A 206 -27.04 2.47 19.53
C VAL A 206 -28.50 2.29 19.94
N LEU A 207 -28.92 3.00 20.99
CA LEU A 207 -30.31 3.03 21.44
C LEU A 207 -31.09 4.03 20.57
N GLY A 208 -32.08 3.53 19.83
CA GLY A 208 -33.01 4.32 19.05
C GLY A 208 -33.98 5.11 19.93
N ALA A 209 -34.59 6.14 19.35
CA ALA A 209 -35.60 6.95 20.04
C ALA A 209 -36.88 6.17 20.38
N ASP A 210 -37.10 5.05 19.69
CA ASP A 210 -38.16 4.06 19.95
C ASP A 210 -37.85 3.12 21.12
N GLY A 211 -36.67 3.25 21.74
CA GLY A 211 -36.21 2.39 22.83
C GLY A 211 -35.63 1.04 22.37
N HIS A 212 -35.50 0.82 21.05
CA HIS A 212 -34.90 -0.39 20.52
C HIS A 212 -33.40 -0.20 20.24
N TRP A 213 -32.62 -1.25 20.46
CA TRP A 213 -31.19 -1.24 20.15
C TRP A 213 -30.97 -1.64 18.68
N MET A 214 -30.22 -0.82 17.95
CA MET A 214 -29.86 -1.08 16.56
C MET A 214 -28.34 -1.15 16.41
N LEU A 215 -27.87 -2.04 15.55
CA LEU A 215 -26.47 -2.10 15.17
C LEU A 215 -26.19 -1.01 14.14
N GLN A 216 -25.32 -0.08 14.50
CA GLN A 216 -24.87 0.99 13.62
C GLN A 216 -23.35 0.94 13.51
N ASP A 217 -22.87 -0.08 12.78
CA ASP A 217 -21.45 -0.37 12.56
C ASP A 217 -20.97 0.00 11.15
N PHE A 218 -21.83 0.61 10.33
CA PHE A 218 -21.49 1.16 9.03
C PHE A 218 -22.01 2.59 8.87
N GLN A 219 -21.29 3.37 8.07
CA GLN A 219 -21.74 4.67 7.60
C GLN A 219 -22.20 4.51 6.16
N GLN A 220 -23.44 4.96 5.87
CA GLN A 220 -23.89 5.08 4.49
C GLN A 220 -23.24 6.35 3.92
N VAL A 221 -22.42 6.18 2.89
CA VAL A 221 -21.68 7.25 2.19
C VAL A 221 -22.32 7.50 0.85
#